data_AF-A0A6J7AMA6-F1
#
_entry.id   AF-A0A6J7AMA6-F1
#
_cell.length_a   1.000
_cell.length_b   1.000
_cell.length_c   1.000
_cell.angle_alpha   90.00
_cell.angle_beta   90.00
_cell.angle_gamma   90.00
#
_symmetry.space_group_name_H-M   'P 1'
#
loop_
_entity.id
_entity.type
_entity.pdbx_description
1 polymer ?
#
loop_
_entity_poly.entity_id
_entity_poly.type
_entity_poly.pdbx_seq_one_letter_code
_entity_poly.pdbx_strand_id
1 'polypeptide(L)'
;MPLVVEKRSGSREPFDRSKVISGVNSACKNRPVSEEAIDNLASQVEESLRSMNETVTTQDIGVAVLERLKELDDVAYVRFASVYKGFEDVGDFQREVGLLTKSTAPKRRS
;
A
#
# COMPACT_ATOMS: atom_id res chain seq x y z
N MET A 1 -5.97 -20.19 -10.92
CA MET A 1 -6.60 -20.39 -9.59
C MET A 1 -6.79 -19.02 -8.94
N PRO A 2 -7.82 -18.83 -8.09
CA PRO A 2 -8.01 -17.56 -7.37
C PRO A 2 -6.91 -17.36 -6.34
N LEU A 3 -6.38 -16.14 -6.22
CA LEU A 3 -5.40 -15.78 -5.18
C LEU A 3 -6.11 -15.81 -3.82
N VAL A 4 -5.55 -16.53 -2.85
CA VAL A 4 -6.13 -16.66 -1.51
C VAL A 4 -5.40 -15.73 -0.54
N VAL A 5 -6.16 -15.04 0.30
CA VAL A 5 -5.65 -14.17 1.35
C VAL A 5 -5.86 -14.82 2.70
N GLU A 6 -4.78 -15.02 3.46
CA GLU A 6 -4.82 -15.42 4.86
C GLU A 6 -4.75 -14.18 5.75
N LYS A 7 -5.78 -13.97 6.57
CA LYS A 7 -5.85 -12.87 7.52
C LYS A 7 -5.05 -13.19 8.78
N ARG A 8 -4.67 -12.14 9.52
CA ARG A 8 -4.07 -12.27 10.86
C ARG A 8 -4.90 -13.12 11.83
N SER A 9 -6.23 -13.17 11.66
CA SER A 9 -7.13 -14.03 12.44
C SER A 9 -7.07 -15.52 12.06
N GLY A 10 -6.31 -15.90 11.03
CA GLY A 10 -6.24 -17.26 10.50
C GLY A 10 -7.35 -17.61 9.50
N SER A 11 -8.29 -16.70 9.24
CA SER A 11 -9.33 -16.92 8.23
C SER A 11 -8.79 -16.69 6.82
N ARG A 12 -9.31 -17.46 5.86
CA ARG A 12 -8.93 -17.38 4.44
C ARG A 12 -10.10 -16.89 3.60
N GLU A 13 -9.82 -15.96 2.69
CA GLU A 13 -10.80 -15.46 1.74
C GLU A 13 -10.15 -15.25 0.36
N PRO A 14 -10.92 -15.24 -0.74
CA PRO A 14 -10.39 -14.81 -2.02
C PRO A 14 -9.88 -13.37 -1.96
N PHE A 15 -8.79 -13.09 -2.67
CA PHE A 15 -8.32 -11.72 -2.86
C PHE A 15 -9.41 -10.87 -3.50
N ASP A 16 -9.65 -9.70 -2.91
CA ASP A 16 -10.62 -8.72 -3.38
C ASP A 16 -9.90 -7.40 -3.65
N ARG A 17 -9.69 -7.11 -4.93
CA ARG A 17 -9.05 -5.89 -5.41
C ARG A 17 -9.76 -4.62 -4.93
N SER A 18 -11.08 -4.69 -4.74
CA SER A 18 -11.89 -3.54 -4.29
C SER A 18 -11.48 -3.06 -2.90
N LYS A 19 -11.02 -3.98 -2.03
CA LYS A 19 -10.49 -3.63 -0.70
C LYS A 19 -9.18 -2.85 -0.80
N VAL A 20 -8.30 -3.22 -1.75
CA VAL A 20 -7.05 -2.49 -2.01
C VAL A 20 -7.37 -1.09 -2.51
N ILE A 21 -8.24 -0.97 -3.52
CA ILE A 21 -8.67 0.32 -4.09
C ILE A 21 -9.25 1.23 -3.00
N SER A 22 -10.12 0.69 -2.12
CA SER A 22 -10.74 1.47 -1.04
C SER A 22 -9.71 1.97 -0.01
N GLY A 23 -8.76 1.11 0.38
CA GLY A 23 -7.68 1.48 1.30
C GLY A 23 -6.74 2.55 0.71
N VAL A 24 -6.37 2.39 -0.55
CA VAL A 24 -5.52 3.34 -1.28
C VAL A 24 -6.23 4.67 -1.50
N ASN A 25 -7.51 4.65 -1.92
CA ASN A 25 -8.34 5.86 -2.04
C ASN A 25 -8.39 6.66 -0.75
N SER A 26 -8.55 5.98 0.39
CA SER A 26 -8.58 6.61 1.70
C SER A 26 -7.27 7.32 2.02
N ALA A 27 -6.13 6.73 1.66
CA ALA A 27 -4.81 7.33 1.84
C ALA A 27 -4.55 8.51 0.87
N CYS A 28 -5.06 8.40 -0.36
CA CYS A 28 -4.91 9.40 -1.43
C CYS A 28 -5.88 10.60 -1.33
N LYS A 29 -6.76 10.68 -0.33
CA LYS A 29 -7.70 11.82 -0.19
C LYS A 29 -7.00 13.17 -0.22
N ASN A 30 -7.50 14.10 -1.05
CA ASN A 30 -6.91 15.43 -1.28
C ASN A 30 -5.45 15.40 -1.78
N ARG A 31 -5.05 14.34 -2.50
CA ARG A 31 -3.77 14.25 -3.21
C ARG A 31 -4.00 14.32 -4.72
N PRO A 32 -3.01 14.79 -5.50
CA PRO A 32 -3.09 14.83 -6.96
C PRO A 32 -2.84 13.41 -7.55
N VAL A 33 -3.69 12.45 -7.19
CA VAL A 33 -3.62 11.06 -7.66
C VAL A 33 -4.93 10.74 -8.36
N SER A 34 -4.87 10.33 -9.64
CA SER A 34 -6.06 9.96 -10.41
C SER A 34 -6.61 8.61 -9.98
N GLU A 35 -7.91 8.40 -10.20
CA GLU A 35 -8.55 7.08 -9.99
C GLU A 35 -7.88 6.01 -10.84
N GLU A 36 -7.51 6.33 -12.07
CA GLU A 36 -6.76 5.42 -12.96
C GLU A 36 -5.41 5.01 -12.36
N ALA A 37 -4.68 5.94 -11.72
CA ALA A 37 -3.42 5.60 -11.06
C ALA A 37 -3.63 4.65 -9.87
N ILE A 38 -4.72 4.82 -9.12
CA ILE A 38 -5.09 3.92 -8.01
C ILE A 38 -5.47 2.54 -8.55
N ASP A 39 -6.19 2.49 -9.66
CA ASP A 39 -6.65 1.24 -10.26
C ASP A 39 -5.47 0.46 -10.88
N ASN A 40 -4.55 1.18 -11.53
CA ASN A 40 -3.27 0.63 -11.99
C ASN A 40 -2.42 0.12 -10.83
N LEU A 41 -2.34 0.85 -9.72
CA LEU A 41 -1.64 0.41 -8.51
C LEU A 41 -2.26 -0.88 -7.96
N ALA A 42 -3.59 -0.98 -7.90
CA ALA A 42 -4.26 -2.17 -7.40
C ALA A 42 -4.03 -3.40 -8.31
N SER A 43 -4.02 -3.19 -9.63
CA SER A 43 -3.68 -4.24 -10.63
C SER A 43 -2.26 -4.75 -10.43
N GLN A 44 -1.33 -3.82 -10.25
CA GLN A 44 0.09 -4.05 -10.02
C GLN A 44 0.35 -4.82 -8.71
N VAL A 45 -0.38 -4.49 -7.65
CA VAL A 45 -0.34 -5.22 -6.37
C VAL A 45 -0.81 -6.65 -6.56
N GLU A 46 -1.95 -6.84 -7.22
CA GLU A 46 -2.50 -8.17 -7.50
C GLU A 46 -1.51 -9.03 -8.30
N GLU A 47 -0.90 -8.46 -9.34
CA GLU A 47 0.11 -9.15 -10.15
C GLU A 47 1.34 -9.56 -9.33
N SER A 48 1.87 -8.68 -8.47
CA SER A 48 3.01 -9.03 -7.61
C SER A 48 2.69 -10.08 -6.55
N LEU A 49 1.44 -10.11 -6.06
CA LEU A 49 1.02 -11.13 -5.11
C LEU A 49 0.87 -12.49 -5.79
N ARG A 50 0.32 -12.51 -7.01
CA ARG A 50 0.18 -13.74 -7.81
C ARG A 50 1.52 -14.34 -8.21
N SER A 51 2.53 -13.52 -8.48
CA SER A 51 3.87 -14.01 -8.82
C SER A 51 4.64 -14.54 -7.61
N MET A 52 4.25 -14.13 -6.40
CA MET A 52 4.87 -14.55 -5.15
C MET A 52 4.41 -15.96 -4.74
N ASN A 53 3.10 -16.16 -4.54
CA ASN A 53 2.51 -17.42 -4.07
C ASN A 53 1.02 -17.53 -4.41
N GLU A 54 0.46 -18.74 -4.34
CA GLU A 54 -1.00 -18.96 -4.49
C GLU A 54 -1.81 -18.48 -3.27
N THR A 55 -1.17 -18.44 -2.10
CA THR A 55 -1.73 -17.90 -0.85
C THR A 55 -0.81 -16.82 -0.32
N VAL A 56 -1.37 -15.65 -0.02
CA VAL A 56 -0.65 -14.48 0.51
C VAL A 56 -1.28 -14.03 1.81
N THR A 57 -0.52 -13.36 2.66
CA THR A 57 -1.03 -12.82 3.92
C THR A 57 -1.56 -11.40 3.74
N THR A 58 -2.39 -10.94 4.68
CA THR A 58 -2.77 -9.51 4.74
C THR A 58 -1.56 -8.57 4.87
N GLN A 59 -0.47 -9.07 5.44
CA GLN A 59 0.78 -8.34 5.61
C GLN A 59 1.46 -8.14 4.26
N ASP A 60 1.53 -9.17 3.43
CA ASP A 60 2.12 -9.11 2.08
C ASP A 60 1.38 -8.09 1.20
N ILE A 61 0.05 -8.06 1.29
CA ILE A 61 -0.77 -7.06 0.58
C ILE A 61 -0.38 -5.64 1.01
N GLY A 62 -0.27 -5.40 2.31
CA GLY A 62 0.07 -4.07 2.82
C GLY A 62 1.48 -3.63 2.42
N VAL A 63 2.46 -4.55 2.43
CA VAL A 63 3.81 -4.27 1.93
C VAL A 63 3.78 -3.92 0.45
N ALA A 64 3.11 -4.72 -0.39
CA ALA A 64 3.00 -4.48 -1.82
C ALA A 64 2.34 -3.11 -2.11
N VAL A 65 1.28 -2.75 -1.37
CA VAL A 65 0.64 -1.43 -1.50
C VAL A 65 1.58 -0.30 -1.11
N LEU A 66 2.31 -0.45 0.00
CA LEU A 66 3.29 0.53 0.46
C LEU A 66 4.40 0.75 -0.57
N GLU A 67 4.95 -0.30 -1.17
CA GLU A 67 5.99 -0.18 -2.19
C GLU A 67 5.53 0.67 -3.38
N ARG A 68 4.30 0.43 -3.89
CA ARG A 68 3.76 1.23 -5.00
C ARG A 68 3.37 2.64 -4.59
N LEU A 69 2.82 2.82 -3.39
CA LEU A 69 2.48 4.15 -2.86
C LEU A 69 3.72 5.02 -2.67
N LYS A 70 4.84 4.44 -2.26
CA LYS A 70 6.12 5.15 -2.11
C LYS A 70 6.57 5.76 -3.43
N GLU A 71 6.35 5.06 -4.53
CA GLU A 71 6.64 5.58 -5.87
C GLU A 71 5.59 6.57 -6.35
N LEU A 72 4.31 6.37 -6.00
CA LEU A 72 3.21 7.20 -6.46
C LEU A 72 3.16 8.56 -5.75
N ASP A 73 3.04 8.57 -4.42
CA ASP A 73 2.92 9.77 -3.59
C ASP A 73 3.37 9.52 -2.14
N ASP A 74 4.44 10.21 -1.71
CA ASP A 74 5.03 10.07 -0.38
C ASP A 74 4.03 10.35 0.77
N VAL A 75 3.08 11.27 0.58
CA VAL A 75 2.11 11.62 1.63
C VAL A 75 1.03 10.55 1.75
N ALA A 76 0.53 10.02 0.63
CA ALA A 76 -0.37 8.88 0.62
C ALA A 76 0.29 7.64 1.24
N TYR A 77 1.58 7.41 0.94
CA TYR A 77 2.37 6.37 1.60
C TYR A 77 2.33 6.49 3.13
N VAL A 78 2.70 7.65 3.68
CA VAL A 78 2.74 7.84 5.15
C VAL A 78 1.37 7.64 5.78
N ARG A 79 0.30 8.11 5.13
CA ARG A 79 -1.08 7.93 5.60
C ARG A 79 -1.53 6.47 5.57
N PHE A 80 -1.15 5.72 4.55
CA PHE A 80 -1.43 4.29 4.50
C PHE A 80 -0.60 3.54 5.56
N ALA A 81 0.69 3.88 5.66
CA ALA A 81 1.61 3.29 6.63
C ALA A 81 1.14 3.49 8.07
N SER A 82 0.57 4.65 8.39
CA SER A 82 0.09 4.92 9.76
C SER A 82 -1.02 3.98 10.20
N VAL A 83 -1.91 3.58 9.28
CA VAL A 83 -2.97 2.61 9.57
C VAL A 83 -2.40 1.19 9.56
N TYR A 84 -1.63 0.84 8.53
CA TYR A 84 -1.10 -0.51 8.36
C TYR A 84 -0.12 -0.92 9.47
N LYS A 85 0.79 -0.02 9.86
CA LYS A 85 1.79 -0.27 10.91
C LYS A 85 1.29 0.10 12.31
N GLY A 86 0.11 0.73 12.41
CA GLY A 86 -0.50 1.14 13.68
C GLY A 86 0.31 2.22 14.40
N PHE A 87 0.51 3.38 13.77
CA PHE A 87 1.19 4.50 14.41
C PHE A 87 0.36 5.01 15.59
N GLU A 88 1.01 5.20 16.73
CA GLU A 88 0.43 5.65 17.98
C GLU A 88 0.93 7.06 18.33
N ASP A 89 2.15 7.42 17.93
CA ASP A 89 2.78 8.68 18.28
C ASP A 89 3.49 9.39 17.12
N VAL A 90 3.89 10.65 17.35
CA VAL A 90 4.62 11.48 16.38
C VAL A 90 5.98 10.88 16.01
N GLY A 91 6.61 10.14 16.91
CA GLY A 91 7.86 9.44 16.68
C GLY A 91 7.71 8.38 15.58
N ASP A 92 6.59 7.68 15.50
CA ASP A 92 6.30 6.71 14.42
C ASP A 92 6.30 7.38 13.05
N PHE A 93 5.66 8.55 12.96
CA PHE A 93 5.69 9.37 11.74
C PHE A 93 7.10 9.84 11.40
N GLN A 94 7.87 10.33 12.37
CA GLN A 94 9.24 10.79 12.15
C GLN A 94 10.14 9.67 11.63
N ARG A 95 10.03 8.46 12.19
CA ARG A 95 10.78 7.29 11.73
C ARG A 95 10.43 6.96 10.28
N GLU A 96 9.14 6.92 9.96
CA GLU A 96 8.69 6.56 8.61
C GLU A 96 9.08 7.62 7.57
N VAL A 97 8.89 8.90 7.87
CA VAL A 97 9.31 10.01 7.00
C VAL A 97 10.82 10.00 6.80
N GLY A 98 11.59 9.70 7.85
CA GLY A 98 13.05 9.55 7.76
C GLY A 98 13.51 8.41 6.84
N LEU A 99 12.72 7.34 6.70
CA LEU A 99 13.00 6.26 5.75
C LEU A 99 12.72 6.66 4.31
N LEU A 100 11.69 7.49 4.08
CA LEU A 100 11.39 8.06 2.76
C LEU A 100 12.51 8.99 2.28
N THR A 101 12.96 9.92 3.11
CA THR A 101 13.99 10.90 2.72
C THR A 101 15.34 10.28 2.41
N LYS A 102 15.65 9.11 2.97
CA LYS A 102 16.86 8.33 2.62
C LYS A 102 16.74 7.57 1.30
N SER A 103 15.52 7.31 0.83
CA SER A 103 15.25 6.48 -0.34
C SER A 103 14.98 7.28 -1.62
N THR A 104 14.56 8.53 -1.51
CA THR A 104 14.07 9.30 -2.67
C THR A 104 15.04 10.44 -3.00
N ALA A 105 15.78 10.31 -4.10
CA ALA A 105 16.29 11.49 -4.81
C ALA A 105 15.09 12.38 -5.22
N PRO A 106 15.19 13.71 -5.22
CA PRO A 106 14.03 14.58 -5.33
C PRO A 106 13.25 14.28 -6.60
N LYS A 107 12.02 13.81 -6.45
CA LYS A 107 11.06 13.62 -7.54
C LYS A 107 10.77 15.01 -8.10
N ARG A 108 11.45 15.37 -9.20
CA ARG A 108 11.29 16.65 -9.89
C ARG A 108 9.80 16.83 -10.20
N ARG A 109 9.14 17.73 -9.48
CA ARG A 109 7.83 18.24 -9.88
C ARG A 109 8.07 19.04 -11.15
N SER A 110 7.60 18.51 -12.29
CA SER A 110 7.49 19.27 -13.54
C SER A 110 6.27 20.18 -13.49
#